data_AF-G0NHC0-F1
#
_entry.id   AF-G0NHC0-F1
#
_cell.length_a   1.000
_cell.length_b   1.000
_cell.length_c   1.000
_cell.angle_alpha   90.00
_cell.angle_beta   90.00
_cell.angle_gamma   90.00
#
_symmetry.space_group_name_H-M   'P 1'
#
loop_
_entity.id
_entity.type
_entity.pdbx_description
1 polymer ?
#
loop_
_entity_poly.entity_id
_entity_poly.type
_entity_poly.pdbx_seq_one_letter_code
_entity_poly.pdbx_strand_id
1 'polypeptide(L)'
;MNEQKVVILPKSDDENNNLITLGIGQDTTGEERYQRKMQKLGKTVKFFGADPMVELNSEIYSRIGKYFPFAVARHPGYTNASVEKNGEFIDQNVAHVDILYFIKQILDIEKIDNLWIDAEGAEYELFDIFEKNGVLDQNDITVCQVNLEVHIADPVGHQINPNIEKQKIFLDFVKKIITEKKYGIFHAVEEFHMKIYLFNFESDYCRNKF
;
A
#
# COMPACT_ATOMS: atom_id res chain seq x y z
N MET A 1 -11.40 7.00 -14.28
CA MET A 1 -10.05 6.85 -14.85
C MET A 1 -9.41 5.70 -14.10
N ASN A 2 -8.83 4.71 -14.77
CA ASN A 2 -8.36 3.51 -14.08
C ASN A 2 -7.16 3.83 -13.20
N GLU A 3 -7.10 3.19 -12.04
CA GLU A 3 -5.97 3.26 -11.13
C GLU A 3 -4.67 2.85 -11.84
N GLN A 4 -3.61 3.65 -11.66
CA GLN A 4 -2.30 3.39 -12.26
C GLN A 4 -1.31 3.00 -11.17
N LYS A 5 -0.73 1.80 -11.30
CA LYS A 5 0.37 1.32 -10.45
C LYS A 5 1.67 1.33 -11.25
N VAL A 6 2.73 1.83 -10.64
CA VAL A 6 4.09 1.83 -11.19
C VAL A 6 4.90 0.70 -10.55
N VAL A 7 5.60 -0.08 -11.36
CA VAL A 7 6.45 -1.17 -10.88
C VAL A 7 7.70 -1.32 -11.75
N ILE A 8 8.83 -1.61 -11.10
CA ILE A 8 10.05 -2.11 -11.73
C ILE A 8 9.99 -3.63 -11.67
N LEU A 9 10.22 -4.28 -12.82
CA LEU A 9 10.20 -5.74 -12.92
C LEU A 9 11.57 -6.30 -12.50
N PRO A 10 11.61 -7.46 -11.82
CA PRO A 10 12.86 -8.00 -11.32
C PRO A 10 13.80 -8.40 -12.46
N LYS A 11 15.10 -8.16 -12.26
CA LYS A 11 16.20 -8.51 -13.18
C LYS A 11 16.66 -9.95 -13.06
N SER A 12 16.65 -10.51 -11.85
CA SER A 12 17.32 -11.77 -11.52
C SER A 12 16.45 -12.99 -11.80
N ASP A 13 17.06 -14.18 -11.77
CA ASP A 13 16.38 -15.48 -11.81
C ASP A 13 15.57 -15.78 -10.53
N ASP A 14 15.60 -14.91 -9.51
CA ASP A 14 14.83 -15.10 -8.29
C ASP A 14 13.34 -15.28 -8.61
N GLU A 15 12.79 -16.41 -8.18
CA GLU A 15 11.49 -16.90 -8.64
C GLU A 15 10.34 -16.32 -7.79
N ASN A 16 10.63 -15.90 -6.56
CA ASN A 16 9.60 -15.56 -5.58
C ASN A 16 9.48 -14.07 -5.36
N ASN A 17 8.25 -13.57 -5.42
CA ASN A 17 7.93 -12.17 -5.17
C ASN A 17 6.76 -12.08 -4.20
N ASN A 18 6.79 -11.11 -3.29
CA ASN A 18 5.68 -10.83 -2.37
C ASN A 18 5.07 -9.48 -2.73
N LEU A 19 3.76 -9.47 -3.00
CA LEU A 19 2.98 -8.26 -3.17
C LEU A 19 1.94 -8.17 -2.04
N ILE A 20 1.93 -7.03 -1.36
CA ILE A 20 0.91 -6.70 -0.36
C ILE A 20 0.06 -5.54 -0.91
N THR A 21 -1.27 -5.69 -0.91
CA THR A 21 -2.23 -4.62 -1.12
C THR A 21 -2.95 -4.30 0.20
N LEU A 22 -2.92 -3.05 0.64
CA LEU A 22 -3.67 -2.55 1.80
C LEU A 22 -4.76 -1.61 1.30
N GLY A 23 -6.02 -1.93 1.64
CA GLY A 23 -7.20 -1.27 1.09
C GLY A 23 -7.46 -1.73 -0.34
N ILE A 24 -8.29 -2.76 -0.47
CA ILE A 24 -8.59 -3.39 -1.75
C ILE A 24 -9.87 -2.78 -2.29
N GLY A 25 -9.77 -2.03 -3.38
CA GLY A 25 -10.92 -1.59 -4.14
C GLY A 25 -11.57 -2.70 -4.96
N GLN A 26 -12.71 -2.40 -5.58
CA GLN A 26 -13.37 -3.32 -6.51
C GLN A 26 -12.63 -3.47 -7.85
N ASP A 27 -11.74 -2.53 -8.18
CA ASP A 27 -10.87 -2.61 -9.37
C ASP A 27 -9.51 -3.23 -9.02
N THR A 28 -9.38 -4.55 -9.21
CA THR A 28 -8.11 -5.28 -9.04
C THR A 28 -7.34 -5.43 -10.36
N THR A 29 -7.65 -4.63 -11.38
CA THR A 29 -7.03 -4.73 -12.70
C THR A 29 -5.50 -4.53 -12.63
N GLY A 30 -5.03 -3.72 -11.69
CA GLY A 30 -3.60 -3.51 -11.43
C GLY A 30 -2.90 -4.82 -11.03
N GLU A 31 -3.42 -5.51 -10.03
CA GLU A 31 -2.90 -6.77 -9.52
C GLU A 31 -2.96 -7.86 -10.59
N GLU A 32 -4.07 -7.97 -11.32
CA GLU A 32 -4.21 -8.94 -12.41
C GLU A 32 -3.18 -8.69 -13.53
N ARG A 33 -2.98 -7.44 -13.92
CA ARG A 33 -1.99 -7.09 -14.95
C ARG A 33 -0.57 -7.42 -14.49
N TYR A 34 -0.26 -7.13 -13.23
CA TYR A 34 1.03 -7.49 -12.64
C TYR A 34 1.23 -9.01 -12.61
N GLN A 35 0.24 -9.77 -12.14
CA GLN A 35 0.26 -11.24 -12.13
C GLN A 35 0.54 -11.80 -13.53
N ARG A 36 -0.21 -11.36 -14.55
CA ARG A 36 -0.02 -11.80 -15.94
C ARG A 36 1.37 -11.43 -16.47
N LYS A 37 1.89 -10.25 -16.12
CA LYS A 37 3.23 -9.83 -16.55
C LYS A 37 4.32 -10.68 -15.91
N MET A 38 4.20 -10.98 -14.61
CA MET A 38 5.14 -11.83 -13.87
C MET A 38 5.11 -13.28 -14.36
N GLN A 39 3.93 -13.83 -14.64
CA GLN A 39 3.79 -15.17 -15.25
C GLN A 39 4.51 -15.25 -16.60
N LYS A 40 4.39 -14.23 -17.46
CA LYS A 40 5.10 -14.17 -18.75
C LYS A 40 6.63 -14.13 -18.60
N LEU A 41 7.11 -13.65 -17.46
CA LEU A 41 8.54 -13.64 -17.11
C LEU A 41 8.99 -14.93 -16.40
N GLY A 42 8.10 -15.93 -16.26
CA GLY A 42 8.40 -17.15 -15.51
C GLY A 42 8.56 -16.92 -14.00
N LYS A 43 7.95 -15.87 -13.46
CA LYS A 43 8.06 -15.48 -12.05
C LYS A 43 6.81 -15.83 -11.27
N THR A 44 7.01 -16.29 -10.04
CA THR A 44 5.95 -16.54 -9.07
C THR A 44 5.79 -15.34 -8.17
N VAL A 45 4.54 -15.00 -7.86
CA VAL A 45 4.19 -13.92 -6.94
C VAL A 45 3.18 -14.45 -5.93
N LYS A 46 3.44 -14.23 -4.65
CA LYS A 46 2.47 -14.38 -3.58
C LYS A 46 1.78 -13.03 -3.36
N PHE A 47 0.46 -13.02 -3.55
CA PHE A 47 -0.38 -11.84 -3.37
C PHE A 47 -1.08 -11.93 -2.01
N PHE A 48 -1.00 -10.87 -1.23
CA PHE A 48 -1.64 -10.73 0.08
C PHE A 48 -2.42 -9.42 0.10
N GLY A 49 -3.73 -9.50 0.26
CA GLY A 49 -4.60 -8.33 0.25
C GLY A 49 -5.32 -8.21 1.59
N ALA A 50 -5.29 -7.04 2.21
CA ALA A 50 -6.00 -6.77 3.44
C ALA A 50 -7.00 -5.64 3.25
N ASP A 51 -8.26 -5.92 3.58
CA ASP A 51 -9.36 -4.98 3.43
C ASP A 51 -10.51 -5.34 4.39
N PRO A 52 -11.20 -4.36 5.01
CA PRO A 52 -12.30 -4.66 5.91
C PRO A 52 -13.63 -5.00 5.20
N MET A 53 -13.79 -4.70 3.91
CA MET A 53 -15.01 -4.98 3.14
C MET A 53 -15.03 -6.37 2.57
N VAL A 54 -15.66 -7.28 3.31
CA VAL A 54 -15.75 -8.68 2.90
C VAL A 54 -16.66 -8.86 1.68
N GLU A 55 -17.75 -8.11 1.58
CA GLU A 55 -18.74 -8.27 0.51
C GLU A 55 -18.14 -7.82 -0.83
N LEU A 56 -18.16 -8.70 -1.83
CA LEU A 56 -17.55 -8.56 -3.16
C LEU A 56 -16.01 -8.55 -3.21
N ASN A 57 -15.31 -7.74 -2.41
CA ASN A 57 -13.83 -7.61 -2.53
C ASN A 57 -13.12 -8.92 -2.19
N SER A 58 -13.64 -9.68 -1.22
CA SER A 58 -13.07 -10.97 -0.84
C SER A 58 -13.11 -11.98 -2.00
N GLU A 59 -14.20 -12.00 -2.78
CA GLU A 59 -14.33 -12.90 -3.93
C GLU A 59 -13.40 -12.49 -5.07
N ILE A 60 -13.33 -11.19 -5.37
CA ILE A 60 -12.50 -10.64 -6.45
C ILE A 60 -11.01 -10.90 -6.15
N TYR A 61 -10.54 -10.51 -4.97
CA TYR A 61 -9.11 -10.63 -4.65
C TYR A 61 -8.68 -12.09 -4.42
N SER A 62 -9.56 -12.96 -3.92
CA SER A 62 -9.23 -14.39 -3.72
C SER A 62 -8.93 -15.14 -5.02
N ARG A 63 -9.27 -14.58 -6.19
CA ARG A 63 -8.87 -15.11 -7.50
C ARG A 63 -7.40 -14.84 -7.84
N ILE A 64 -6.79 -13.87 -7.14
CA ILE A 64 -5.42 -13.40 -7.37
C ILE A 64 -4.49 -13.89 -6.25
N GLY A 65 -4.94 -13.76 -5.00
CA GLY A 65 -4.13 -13.94 -3.80
C GLY A 65 -4.91 -14.35 -2.56
N LYS A 66 -4.25 -14.24 -1.40
CA LYS A 66 -4.90 -14.44 -0.11
C LYS A 66 -5.54 -13.13 0.35
N TYR A 67 -6.82 -13.18 0.66
CA TYR A 67 -7.58 -12.05 1.21
C TYR A 67 -7.66 -12.12 2.74
N PHE A 68 -7.48 -10.99 3.41
CA PHE A 68 -7.55 -10.83 4.86
C PHE A 68 -8.64 -9.80 5.22
N PRO A 69 -9.71 -10.21 5.95
CA PRO A 69 -10.91 -9.40 6.19
C PRO A 69 -10.72 -8.40 7.35
N PHE A 70 -9.67 -7.59 7.30
CA PHE A 70 -9.38 -6.55 8.28
C PHE A 70 -8.58 -5.41 7.64
N ALA A 71 -8.73 -4.21 8.19
CA ALA A 71 -7.83 -3.12 7.83
C ALA A 71 -6.47 -3.31 8.51
N VAL A 72 -5.42 -2.79 7.87
CA VAL A 72 -4.07 -2.77 8.43
C VAL A 72 -3.69 -1.33 8.71
N ALA A 73 -3.24 -1.06 9.93
CA ALA A 73 -2.84 0.26 10.38
C ALA A 73 -1.55 0.17 11.20
N ARG A 74 -1.04 1.32 11.66
CA ARG A 74 0.18 1.36 12.47
C ARG A 74 -0.04 0.89 13.90
N HIS A 75 -1.26 0.96 14.41
CA HIS A 75 -1.62 0.52 15.75
C HIS A 75 -2.86 -0.37 15.72
N PRO A 76 -2.93 -1.41 16.58
CA PRO A 76 -4.11 -2.25 16.65
C PRO A 76 -5.23 -1.50 17.37
N GLY A 77 -6.48 -1.76 16.98
CA GLY A 77 -7.62 -1.14 17.64
C GLY A 77 -8.90 -1.15 16.80
N TYR A 78 -9.85 -0.34 17.22
CA TYR A 78 -11.06 -0.04 16.46
C TYR A 78 -11.06 1.44 16.14
N THR A 79 -11.22 1.79 14.87
CA THR A 79 -11.49 3.18 14.47
C THR A 79 -12.70 3.22 13.57
N ASN A 80 -13.37 4.37 13.54
CA ASN A 80 -14.37 4.62 12.51
C ASN A 80 -13.61 4.85 11.20
N ALA A 81 -13.74 3.93 10.27
CA ALA A 81 -13.28 4.10 8.90
C ALA A 81 -14.48 4.45 8.03
N SER A 82 -14.27 5.34 7.05
CA SER A 82 -15.25 5.56 6.00
C SER A 82 -15.11 4.43 5.00
N VAL A 83 -16.22 3.77 4.68
CA VAL A 83 -16.18 2.58 3.83
C VAL A 83 -17.22 2.68 2.74
N GLU A 84 -16.82 2.39 1.50
CA GLU A 84 -17.74 2.42 0.37
C GLU A 84 -18.64 1.17 0.37
N LYS A 85 -19.95 1.40 0.47
CA LYS A 85 -20.98 0.38 0.35
C LYS A 85 -22.05 0.83 -0.64
N ASN A 86 -22.22 0.09 -1.73
CA ASN A 86 -23.19 0.39 -2.80
C ASN A 86 -23.04 1.82 -3.39
N GLY A 87 -21.81 2.36 -3.45
CA GLY A 87 -21.53 3.71 -3.97
C GLY A 87 -21.74 4.85 -2.96
N GLU A 88 -22.05 4.53 -1.70
CA GLU A 88 -22.11 5.50 -0.59
C GLU A 88 -21.03 5.20 0.45
N PHE A 89 -20.37 6.24 0.95
CA PHE A 89 -19.41 6.12 2.04
C PHE A 89 -20.15 6.12 3.38
N ILE A 90 -20.02 5.03 4.13
CA ILE A 90 -20.60 4.86 5.46
C ILE A 90 -19.49 4.72 6.51
N ASP A 91 -19.61 5.45 7.61
CA ASP A 91 -18.69 5.28 8.73
C ASP A 91 -19.02 3.97 9.47
N GLN A 92 -18.04 3.08 9.53
CA GLN A 92 -18.14 1.81 10.23
C GLN A 92 -16.97 1.62 11.18
N ASN A 93 -17.24 1.04 12.36
CA ASN A 93 -16.17 0.57 13.23
C ASN A 93 -15.45 -0.59 12.55
N VAL A 94 -14.20 -0.34 12.17
CA VAL A 94 -13.33 -1.33 11.53
C VAL A 94 -12.27 -1.78 12.53
N ALA A 95 -12.04 -3.09 12.58
CA ALA A 95 -10.92 -3.64 13.34
C ALA A 95 -9.63 -3.46 12.54
N HIS A 96 -8.61 -2.92 13.19
CA HIS A 96 -7.29 -2.73 12.62
C HIS A 96 -6.31 -3.75 13.20
N VAL A 97 -5.56 -4.38 12.32
CA VAL A 97 -4.39 -5.18 12.67
C VAL A 97 -3.15 -4.32 12.48
N ASP A 98 -2.26 -4.36 13.48
CA ASP A 98 -0.96 -3.70 13.41
C ASP A 98 -0.14 -4.25 12.22
N ILE A 99 0.42 -3.35 11.42
CA ILE A 99 1.16 -3.70 10.20
C ILE A 99 2.38 -4.59 10.47
N LEU A 100 3.09 -4.38 11.58
CA LEU A 100 4.24 -5.22 11.92
C LEU A 100 3.76 -6.62 12.31
N TYR A 101 2.69 -6.73 13.09
CA TYR A 101 2.06 -8.02 13.42
C TYR A 101 1.56 -8.74 12.16
N PHE A 102 0.90 -8.02 11.25
CA PHE A 102 0.43 -8.58 9.99
C PHE A 102 1.59 -9.17 9.18
N ILE A 103 2.66 -8.41 8.97
CA ILE A 103 3.81 -8.86 8.18
C ILE A 103 4.55 -10.02 8.86
N LYS A 104 4.88 -9.91 10.16
CA LYS A 104 5.69 -10.92 10.85
C LYS A 104 4.92 -12.15 11.26
N GLN A 105 3.75 -11.98 11.85
CA GLN A 105 3.04 -13.06 12.53
C GLN A 105 2.00 -13.73 11.64
N ILE A 106 1.35 -12.97 10.74
CA ILE A 106 0.32 -13.50 9.85
C ILE A 106 0.92 -13.95 8.52
N LEU A 107 1.74 -13.11 7.89
CA LEU A 107 2.33 -13.42 6.58
C LEU A 107 3.63 -14.22 6.68
N ASP A 108 4.38 -14.04 7.77
CA ASP A 108 5.70 -14.65 8.00
C ASP A 108 6.68 -14.35 6.85
N ILE A 109 6.82 -13.07 6.51
CA ILE A 109 7.72 -12.60 5.45
C ILE A 109 8.58 -11.42 5.92
N GLU A 110 9.81 -11.38 5.41
CA GLU A 110 10.77 -10.29 5.70
C GLU A 110 11.03 -9.39 4.50
N LYS A 111 10.71 -9.86 3.29
CA LYS A 111 10.94 -9.14 2.03
C LYS A 111 9.62 -8.87 1.33
N ILE A 112 9.27 -7.60 1.20
CA ILE A 112 8.09 -7.11 0.50
C ILE A 112 8.57 -6.44 -0.77
N ASP A 113 8.31 -7.08 -1.90
CA ASP A 113 8.78 -6.58 -3.19
C ASP A 113 7.92 -5.41 -3.66
N ASN A 114 6.61 -5.51 -3.45
CA ASN A 114 5.63 -4.46 -3.76
C ASN A 114 4.67 -4.28 -2.59
N LEU A 115 4.55 -3.04 -2.10
CA LEU A 115 3.54 -2.63 -1.13
C LEU A 115 2.63 -1.57 -1.77
N TRP A 116 1.37 -1.91 -1.98
CA TRP A 116 0.37 -1.01 -2.57
C TRP A 116 -0.60 -0.59 -1.48
N ILE A 117 -0.78 0.72 -1.29
CA ILE A 117 -1.58 1.29 -0.20
C ILE A 117 -2.58 2.25 -0.81
N ASP A 118 -3.85 1.98 -0.55
CA ASP A 118 -4.97 2.87 -0.81
C ASP A 118 -5.97 2.71 0.34
N ALA A 119 -5.75 3.43 1.45
CA ALA A 119 -6.37 3.14 2.73
C ALA A 119 -7.44 4.15 3.16
N GLU A 120 -8.01 4.89 2.21
CA GLU A 120 -9.16 5.80 2.43
C GLU A 120 -8.95 6.79 3.61
N GLY A 121 -7.74 7.36 3.72
CA GLY A 121 -7.35 8.29 4.78
C GLY A 121 -6.58 7.66 5.94
N ALA A 122 -6.53 6.34 6.07
CA ALA A 122 -5.70 5.68 7.08
C ALA A 122 -4.21 5.62 6.72
N GLU A 123 -3.84 6.03 5.50
CA GLU A 123 -2.44 6.01 5.04
C GLU A 123 -1.51 6.92 5.85
N TYR A 124 -2.04 8.00 6.46
CA TYR A 124 -1.25 8.93 7.26
C TYR A 124 -0.61 8.25 8.47
N GLU A 125 -1.29 7.27 9.08
CA GLU A 125 -0.73 6.51 10.19
C GLU A 125 0.42 5.59 9.73
N LEU A 126 0.42 5.20 8.46
CA LEU A 126 1.43 4.31 7.88
C LEU A 126 2.69 5.04 7.43
N PHE A 127 2.74 6.38 7.46
CA PHE A 127 3.92 7.13 6.99
C PHE A 127 5.20 6.78 7.75
N ASP A 128 5.09 6.46 9.05
CA ASP A 128 6.23 6.17 9.91
C ASP A 128 6.96 4.86 9.54
N ILE A 129 6.30 3.94 8.83
CA ILE A 129 6.89 2.65 8.43
C ILE A 129 7.97 2.82 7.37
N PHE A 130 7.94 3.95 6.64
CA PHE A 130 8.91 4.27 5.60
C PHE A 130 10.14 4.97 6.14
N GLU A 131 10.12 5.40 7.40
CA GLU A 131 11.23 6.10 8.03
C GLU A 131 12.45 5.20 8.16
N LYS A 132 13.62 5.81 8.04
CA LYS A 132 14.91 5.17 8.28
C LYS A 132 15.09 4.87 9.77
N ASN A 133 15.50 3.64 10.08
CA ASN A 133 15.51 3.08 11.44
C ASN A 133 14.11 3.07 12.08
N GLY A 134 13.04 3.10 11.27
CA GLY A 134 11.67 2.98 11.72
C GLY A 134 11.30 1.55 12.12
N VAL A 135 10.00 1.33 12.36
CA VAL A 135 9.49 0.05 12.90
C VAL A 135 9.84 -1.17 12.02
N LEU A 136 9.81 -1.02 10.70
CA LEU A 136 10.12 -2.12 9.77
C LEU A 136 11.63 -2.44 9.77
N ASP A 137 12.48 -1.42 9.77
CA ASP A 137 13.94 -1.59 9.79
C ASP A 137 14.41 -2.26 11.08
N GLN A 138 13.88 -1.83 12.22
CA GLN A 138 14.15 -2.42 13.54
C GLN A 138 13.72 -3.89 13.63
N ASN A 139 12.95 -4.36 12.66
CA ASN A 139 12.40 -5.71 12.60
C ASN A 139 12.90 -6.50 11.37
N ASP A 140 13.94 -6.01 10.70
CA ASP A 140 14.57 -6.64 9.51
C ASP A 140 13.64 -6.82 8.31
N ILE A 141 12.54 -6.05 8.27
CA ILE A 141 11.58 -6.05 7.16
C ILE A 141 12.05 -5.06 6.10
N THR A 142 12.24 -5.56 4.89
CA THR A 142 12.62 -4.76 3.72
C THR A 142 11.43 -4.59 2.80
N VAL A 143 11.05 -3.34 2.52
CA VAL A 143 10.09 -3.00 1.45
C VAL A 143 10.86 -2.39 0.28
N CYS A 144 10.69 -2.92 -0.92
CA CYS A 144 11.42 -2.46 -2.10
C CYS A 144 10.71 -1.40 -2.91
N GLN A 145 9.44 -1.64 -3.23
CA GLN A 145 8.65 -0.75 -4.08
C GLN A 145 7.34 -0.43 -3.38
N VAL A 146 6.93 0.85 -3.42
CA VAL A 146 5.68 1.29 -2.81
C VAL A 146 4.87 2.07 -3.83
N ASN A 147 3.60 1.71 -4.00
CA ASN A 147 2.61 2.59 -4.62
C ASN A 147 1.71 3.08 -3.49
N LEU A 148 1.64 4.38 -3.31
CA LEU A 148 0.90 5.00 -2.21
C LEU A 148 -0.06 6.04 -2.77
N GLU A 149 -1.34 5.85 -2.48
CA GLU A 149 -2.40 6.83 -2.69
C GLU A 149 -2.68 7.58 -1.37
N VAL A 150 -2.61 8.92 -1.42
CA VAL A 150 -2.77 9.78 -0.26
C VAL A 150 -3.94 10.73 -0.47
N HIS A 151 -4.93 10.63 0.41
CA HIS A 151 -6.15 11.41 0.43
C HIS A 151 -5.87 12.80 1.00
N ILE A 152 -5.44 13.73 0.16
CA ILE A 152 -5.07 15.12 0.54
C ILE A 152 -6.24 16.12 0.61
N ALA A 153 -7.46 15.63 0.38
CA ALA A 153 -8.70 16.41 0.37
C ALA A 153 -9.82 15.62 1.04
N ASP A 154 -10.85 16.33 1.51
CA ASP A 154 -12.01 15.71 2.15
C ASP A 154 -13.26 15.85 1.27
N PRO A 155 -14.08 14.80 1.14
CA PRO A 155 -15.39 14.91 0.53
C PRO A 155 -16.34 15.68 1.47
N VAL A 156 -16.96 16.74 0.95
CA VAL A 156 -18.05 17.49 1.59
C VAL A 156 -19.24 17.46 0.65
N GLY A 157 -20.15 16.50 0.86
CA GLY A 157 -21.21 16.20 -0.09
C GLY A 157 -20.64 15.71 -1.43
N HIS A 158 -21.03 16.33 -2.54
CA HIS A 158 -20.46 16.04 -3.87
C HIS A 158 -19.24 16.90 -4.22
N GLN A 159 -18.73 17.69 -3.28
CA GLN A 159 -17.55 18.55 -3.49
C GLN A 159 -16.34 17.95 -2.80
N ILE A 160 -15.18 18.00 -3.44
CA ILE A 160 -13.89 17.64 -2.84
C ILE A 160 -13.20 18.93 -2.45
N ASN A 161 -12.97 19.12 -1.15
CA ASN A 161 -12.36 20.32 -0.61
C ASN A 161 -10.91 20.05 -0.17
N PRO A 162 -9.93 20.86 -0.61
CA PRO A 162 -8.56 20.74 -0.15
C PRO A 162 -8.46 20.81 1.38
N ASN A 163 -7.75 19.86 1.99
CA ASN A 163 -7.47 19.87 3.42
C ASN A 163 -6.02 20.30 3.66
N ILE A 164 -5.84 21.53 4.15
CA ILE A 164 -4.51 22.14 4.36
C ILE A 164 -3.69 21.37 5.41
N GLU A 165 -4.31 20.79 6.43
CA GLU A 165 -3.61 20.02 7.46
C GLU A 165 -3.06 18.73 6.89
N LYS A 166 -3.89 17.98 6.17
CA LYS A 166 -3.49 16.77 5.43
C LYS A 166 -2.36 17.03 4.44
N GLN A 167 -2.45 18.13 3.68
CA GLN A 167 -1.38 18.55 2.77
C GLN A 167 -0.07 18.86 3.49
N LYS A 168 -0.11 19.49 4.68
CA LYS A 168 1.09 19.73 5.50
C LYS A 168 1.72 18.44 6.00
N ILE A 169 0.91 17.50 6.49
CA ILE A 169 1.41 16.20 6.95
C ILE A 169 2.09 15.46 5.79
N PHE A 170 1.45 15.43 4.61
CA PHE A 170 2.05 14.84 3.41
C PHE A 170 3.34 15.54 2.98
N LEU A 171 3.39 16.88 3.02
CA LEU A 171 4.61 17.63 2.72
C LEU A 171 5.76 17.26 3.67
N ASP A 172 5.48 17.13 4.97
CA ASP A 172 6.50 16.78 5.96
C ASP A 172 6.97 15.34 5.80
N PHE A 173 6.08 14.41 5.44
CA PHE A 173 6.44 13.06 5.01
C PHE A 173 7.38 13.07 3.80
N VAL A 174 7.05 13.81 2.74
CA VAL A 174 7.91 13.92 1.53
C VAL A 174 9.28 14.49 1.87
N LYS A 175 9.34 15.57 2.68
CA LYS A 175 10.62 16.14 3.13
C LYS A 175 11.46 15.12 3.89
N LYS A 176 10.82 14.32 4.75
CA LYS A 176 11.49 13.29 5.53
C LYS A 176 12.09 12.22 4.61
N ILE A 177 11.30 11.67 3.68
CA ILE A 177 11.77 10.69 2.68
C ILE A 177 12.99 11.20 1.91
N ILE A 178 12.93 12.44 1.40
CA ILE A 178 14.03 13.06 0.65
C ILE A 178 15.28 13.23 1.53
N THR A 179 15.11 13.64 2.79
CA THR A 179 16.21 13.89 3.72
C THR A 179 16.92 12.60 4.12
N GLU A 180 16.15 11.53 4.37
CA GLU A 180 16.67 10.25 4.83
C GLU A 180 17.35 9.45 3.72
N LYS A 181 17.00 9.70 2.45
CA LYS A 181 17.59 9.06 1.26
C LYS A 181 17.47 7.53 1.23
N LYS A 182 16.58 6.97 2.05
CA LYS A 182 16.23 5.54 2.05
C LYS A 182 15.40 5.20 0.82
N TYR A 183 14.36 5.98 0.58
CA TYR A 183 13.49 5.88 -0.59
C TYR A 183 13.69 7.07 -1.53
N GLY A 184 13.59 6.84 -2.84
CA GLY A 184 13.40 7.91 -3.82
C GLY A 184 11.98 7.89 -4.40
N ILE A 185 11.44 9.08 -4.70
CA ILE A 185 10.14 9.27 -5.35
C ILE A 185 10.36 9.39 -6.87
N PHE A 186 9.88 8.45 -7.69
CA PHE A 186 10.07 8.48 -9.17
C PHE A 186 8.82 8.84 -9.96
N HIS A 187 7.67 8.76 -9.31
CA HIS A 187 6.41 9.12 -9.89
C HIS A 187 5.59 9.83 -8.83
N ALA A 188 5.00 10.95 -9.22
CA ALA A 188 4.07 11.70 -8.40
C ALA A 188 3.05 12.31 -9.36
N VAL A 189 1.77 11.98 -9.15
CA VAL A 189 0.66 12.53 -9.91
C VAL A 189 -0.37 13.03 -8.93
N GLU A 190 -0.78 14.28 -9.13
CA GLU A 190 -1.89 14.90 -8.42
C GLU A 190 -3.13 14.82 -9.33
N GLU A 191 -4.14 14.08 -8.87
CA GLU A 191 -5.48 14.10 -9.47
C GLU A 191 -6.46 14.59 -8.41
N PHE A 192 -7.29 13.68 -7.87
CA PHE A 192 -8.07 13.93 -6.65
C PHE A 192 -7.30 13.56 -5.38
N HIS A 193 -6.44 12.56 -5.49
CA HIS A 193 -5.53 12.09 -4.46
C HIS A 193 -4.09 12.21 -4.99
N MET A 194 -3.13 12.25 -4.07
CA MET A 194 -1.72 12.20 -4.42
C MET A 194 -1.28 10.76 -4.58
N LYS A 195 -0.89 10.37 -5.80
CA LYS A 195 -0.36 9.05 -6.08
C LYS A 195 1.14 9.13 -6.24
N ILE A 196 1.89 8.44 -5.40
CA ILE A 196 3.35 8.41 -5.46
C ILE A 196 3.90 7.00 -5.57
N TYR A 197 5.04 6.88 -6.23
CA TYR A 197 5.82 5.66 -6.30
C TYR A 197 7.18 5.85 -5.62
N LEU A 198 7.48 4.97 -4.67
CA LEU A 198 8.74 4.94 -3.92
C LEU A 198 9.57 3.70 -4.29
N PHE A 199 10.89 3.88 -4.38
CA PHE A 199 11.85 2.78 -4.49
C PHE A 199 12.91 2.87 -3.40
N ASN A 200 13.18 1.75 -2.71
CA ASN A 200 14.18 1.66 -1.65
C ASN A 200 15.59 1.51 -2.22
N PHE A 201 16.37 2.59 -2.24
CA PHE A 201 17.76 2.57 -2.68
C PHE A 201 18.74 2.22 -1.59
N GLU A 202 18.34 2.20 -0.33
CA GLU A 202 19.26 1.87 0.75
C GLU A 202 19.51 0.35 0.84
N SER A 203 18.49 -0.45 0.51
CA SER A 203 18.57 -1.91 0.52
C SER A 203 19.36 -2.49 -0.65
N ASP A 204 20.45 -3.22 -0.35
CA ASP A 204 21.18 -4.04 -1.33
C ASP A 204 20.28 -5.06 -2.02
N TYR A 205 19.37 -5.69 -1.28
CA TYR A 205 18.42 -6.66 -1.82
C TYR A 205 17.56 -6.02 -2.93
N CYS A 206 17.01 -4.84 -2.68
CA CYS A 206 16.15 -4.16 -3.65
C CYS A 206 16.92 -3.73 -4.90
N ARG A 207 18.11 -3.15 -4.74
CA ARG A 207 18.97 -2.73 -5.87
C ARG A 207 19.47 -3.89 -6.74
N ASN A 208 19.69 -5.05 -6.13
CA ASN A 208 20.14 -6.23 -6.86
C ASN A 208 18.98 -6.96 -7.54
N LYS A 209 17.79 -6.95 -6.93
CA LYS A 209 16.60 -7.62 -7.48
C LYS A 209 15.97 -6.84 -8.64
N PHE A 210 15.90 -5.51 -8.55
CA PHE A 210 15.20 -4.62 -9.50
C PHE A 210 16.16 -3.67 -10.22
#